data_AF-A0A0G1L843-F1
#
_entry.id   AF-A0A0G1L843-F1
#
_cell.length_a   1.000
_cell.length_b   1.000
_cell.length_c   1.000
_cell.angle_alpha   90.00
_cell.angle_beta   90.00
_cell.angle_gamma   90.00
#
_symmetry.space_group_name_H-M   'P 1'
#
loop_
_entity.id
_entity.type
_entity.pdbx_description
1 polymer ?
#
loop_
_entity_poly.entity_id
_entity_poly.type
_entity_poly.pdbx_seq_one_letter_code
_entity_poly.pdbx_strand_id
1 'polypeptide(L)'
;MTTHVFIVGATTFKLHLEYLFAGTGAQNNHIDFNNSSNTILHHTKENMLVGMIADGSRVRSGDQVIFYLQQEFSKKIFEGKFFGIFKAKNDWSFLDNNDNGQYLTNELEKSLTFRTLIEPSKVYADGVTEWEALDEIKNMQSPNQMLWSLIYRKLKGNRGNTMITIYEAERLCQLIRDRNNRQELNIGGHKLSFDQNGQKIVLTNDNVKTYTGRKENINLLPRLVTKYRANTSFETHLQAYIVRNIGKGINQSLDNCILDENLEFEWLGNEVSCGVGMQRIDVMVSTIQNGQRVLLPIELKSVEADISNTKQIQRYIDWIEQYYTPNRQSDIQPYLVSKKIDDKTTERYQKIVDTFNDFNARNSRRCNSLKYIEYHLENADLFFEKINY
;
A
#
# COMPACT_ATOMS: atom_id res chain seq x y z
N MET A 1 -11.19 2.19 5.71
CA MET A 1 -11.22 1.04 4.77
C MET A 1 -10.54 1.49 3.50
N THR A 2 -9.54 0.74 3.04
CA THR A 2 -8.76 1.06 1.84
C THR A 2 -9.10 0.05 0.74
N THR A 3 -8.91 0.44 -0.51
CA THR A 3 -9.12 -0.44 -1.65
C THR A 3 -7.79 -0.79 -2.29
N HIS A 4 -7.51 -2.08 -2.44
CA HIS A 4 -6.32 -2.65 -3.04
C HIS A 4 -6.65 -3.30 -4.38
N VAL A 5 -5.91 -2.92 -5.41
CA VAL A 5 -6.02 -3.46 -6.76
C VAL A 5 -4.89 -4.47 -6.99
N PHE A 6 -5.26 -5.75 -7.09
CA PHE A 6 -4.34 -6.84 -7.36
C PHE A 6 -4.23 -7.12 -8.85
N ILE A 7 -3.00 -7.18 -9.34
CA ILE A 7 -2.70 -7.37 -10.76
C ILE A 7 -2.60 -8.86 -11.06
N VAL A 8 -3.40 -9.35 -12.00
CA VAL A 8 -3.53 -10.78 -12.29
C VAL A 8 -3.51 -11.06 -13.79
N GLY A 9 -3.00 -12.24 -14.17
CA GLY A 9 -3.23 -12.84 -15.49
C GLY A 9 -4.40 -13.83 -15.43
N ALA A 10 -4.83 -14.35 -16.58
CA ALA A 10 -6.04 -15.18 -16.66
C ALA A 10 -5.99 -16.43 -15.77
N THR A 11 -4.86 -17.15 -15.79
CA THR A 11 -4.64 -18.36 -14.99
C THR A 11 -4.76 -18.04 -13.50
N THR A 12 -4.01 -17.04 -13.04
CA THR A 12 -4.03 -16.66 -11.63
C THR A 12 -5.37 -16.08 -11.21
N PHE A 13 -6.04 -15.31 -12.05
CA PHE A 13 -7.33 -14.71 -11.71
C PHE A 13 -8.37 -15.79 -11.39
N LYS A 14 -8.44 -16.83 -12.22
CA LYS A 14 -9.27 -18.00 -11.96
C LYS A 14 -8.99 -18.62 -10.59
N LEU A 15 -7.72 -18.84 -10.26
CA LEU A 15 -7.33 -19.49 -9.01
C LEU A 15 -7.55 -18.60 -7.78
N HIS A 16 -7.35 -17.29 -7.88
CA HIS A 16 -7.71 -16.33 -6.83
C HIS A 16 -9.20 -16.40 -6.47
N LEU A 17 -10.07 -16.50 -7.49
CA LEU A 17 -11.52 -16.65 -7.31
C LEU A 17 -11.89 -18.00 -6.69
N GLU A 18 -11.32 -19.09 -7.20
CA GLU A 18 -11.68 -20.45 -6.77
C GLU A 18 -11.25 -20.75 -5.34
N TYR A 19 -10.11 -20.22 -4.90
CA TYR A 19 -9.53 -20.46 -3.57
C TYR A 19 -9.70 -19.27 -2.61
N LEU A 20 -10.36 -18.20 -3.05
CA LEU A 20 -10.64 -17.00 -2.26
C LEU A 20 -9.39 -16.42 -1.56
N PHE A 21 -8.35 -16.18 -2.35
CA PHE A 21 -7.17 -15.41 -1.93
C PHE A 21 -6.81 -14.37 -2.99
N ALA A 22 -6.00 -13.38 -2.62
CA ALA A 22 -5.32 -12.46 -3.51
C ALA A 22 -3.82 -12.59 -3.27
N GLY A 23 -2.99 -12.61 -4.31
CA GLY A 23 -1.58 -12.91 -4.17
C GLY A 23 -0.68 -12.15 -5.14
N THR A 24 0.54 -11.88 -4.69
CA THR A 24 1.62 -11.29 -5.49
C THR A 24 2.91 -12.06 -5.25
N GLY A 25 3.85 -12.00 -6.20
CA GLY A 25 5.12 -12.70 -6.07
C GLY A 25 6.21 -12.05 -6.90
N ALA A 26 7.45 -12.43 -6.59
CA ALA A 26 8.65 -11.80 -7.12
C ALA A 26 9.46 -12.80 -7.95
N GLN A 27 8.90 -13.26 -9.07
CA GLN A 27 9.49 -14.32 -9.89
C GLN A 27 9.82 -15.56 -9.03
N ASN A 28 11.05 -16.07 -9.10
CA ASN A 28 11.49 -17.26 -8.37
C ASN A 28 12.25 -16.93 -7.07
N ASN A 29 12.09 -15.72 -6.53
CA ASN A 29 12.82 -15.32 -5.33
C ASN A 29 12.23 -15.97 -4.06
N HIS A 30 13.12 -16.45 -3.20
CA HIS A 30 12.81 -17.00 -1.88
C HIS A 30 13.12 -15.96 -0.80
N ILE A 31 12.28 -15.88 0.24
CA ILE A 31 12.51 -14.99 1.40
C ILE A 31 13.31 -15.74 2.47
N ASP A 32 14.60 -15.46 2.60
CA ASP A 32 15.50 -16.08 3.59
C ASP A 32 15.71 -15.24 4.87
N PHE A 33 15.12 -14.04 4.91
CA PHE A 33 15.26 -13.09 6.01
C PHE A 33 14.00 -12.94 6.90
N ASN A 34 12.98 -13.78 6.72
CA ASN A 34 11.82 -13.78 7.62
C ASN A 34 12.22 -14.33 9.00
N ASN A 35 11.99 -13.58 10.08
CA ASN A 35 12.49 -13.91 11.43
C ASN A 35 14.02 -14.13 11.51
N SER A 36 14.79 -13.58 10.56
CA SER A 36 16.26 -13.77 10.49
C SER A 36 16.98 -12.43 10.41
N SER A 37 18.14 -12.35 11.05
CA SER A 37 19.04 -11.17 10.99
C SER A 37 19.85 -11.09 9.70
N ASN A 38 19.95 -12.21 8.97
CA ASN A 38 20.87 -12.38 7.85
C ASN A 38 20.11 -12.76 6.57
N THR A 39 20.72 -12.45 5.43
CA THR A 39 20.27 -12.85 4.09
C THR A 39 21.49 -13.07 3.21
N ILE A 40 21.38 -14.01 2.28
CA ILE A 40 22.35 -14.18 1.19
C ILE A 40 21.95 -13.37 -0.06
N LEU A 41 20.78 -12.73 -0.04
CA LEU A 41 20.28 -11.97 -1.17
C LEU A 41 21.09 -10.67 -1.34
N HIS A 42 21.32 -10.30 -2.60
CA HIS A 42 21.88 -9.00 -2.93
C HIS A 42 20.94 -7.87 -2.47
N HIS A 43 21.49 -6.78 -1.94
CA HIS A 43 20.74 -5.68 -1.33
C HIS A 43 19.61 -5.11 -2.21
N THR A 44 19.81 -5.00 -3.52
CA THR A 44 18.76 -4.53 -4.45
C THR A 44 17.55 -5.47 -4.46
N LYS A 45 17.80 -6.78 -4.42
CA LYS A 45 16.77 -7.82 -4.38
C LYS A 45 16.09 -7.87 -3.01
N GLU A 46 16.86 -7.79 -1.93
CA GLU A 46 16.34 -7.64 -0.57
C GLU A 46 15.36 -6.45 -0.50
N ASN A 47 15.78 -5.26 -0.94
CA ASN A 47 14.94 -4.06 -0.90
C ASN A 47 13.67 -4.21 -1.74
N MET A 48 13.74 -4.82 -2.93
CA MET A 48 12.55 -5.11 -3.74
C MET A 48 11.57 -6.01 -2.98
N LEU A 49 12.04 -7.08 -2.36
CA LEU A 49 11.19 -8.01 -1.60
C LEU A 49 10.61 -7.36 -0.35
N VAL A 50 11.39 -6.54 0.35
CA VAL A 50 10.92 -5.76 1.51
C VAL A 50 9.87 -4.74 1.10
N GLY A 51 10.00 -4.09 -0.06
CA GLY A 51 8.97 -3.23 -0.62
C GLY A 51 7.66 -3.98 -0.90
N MET A 52 7.74 -5.21 -1.40
CA MET A 52 6.56 -6.07 -1.56
C MET A 52 5.96 -6.51 -0.23
N ILE A 53 6.80 -6.72 0.80
CA ILE A 53 6.34 -6.96 2.18
C ILE A 53 5.60 -5.73 2.72
N ALA A 54 6.09 -4.51 2.46
CA ALA A 54 5.37 -3.29 2.83
C ALA A 54 3.99 -3.24 2.13
N ASP A 55 3.94 -3.54 0.82
CA ASP A 55 2.68 -3.60 0.07
C ASP A 55 1.69 -4.66 0.61
N GLY A 56 2.16 -5.80 1.10
CA GLY A 56 1.32 -6.80 1.78
C GLY A 56 0.97 -6.42 3.22
N SER A 57 1.86 -5.73 3.92
CA SER A 57 1.71 -5.34 5.33
C SER A 57 0.82 -4.11 5.51
N ARG A 58 0.39 -3.44 4.44
CA ARG A 58 -0.63 -2.39 4.52
C ARG A 58 -2.07 -2.91 4.50
N VAL A 59 -2.30 -4.14 4.04
CA VAL A 59 -3.65 -4.70 3.96
C VAL A 59 -4.21 -4.86 5.37
N ARG A 60 -5.45 -4.43 5.59
CA ARG A 60 -6.18 -4.57 6.85
C ARG A 60 -7.45 -5.40 6.66
N SER A 61 -7.91 -6.06 7.71
CA SER A 61 -9.19 -6.78 7.68
C SER A 61 -10.32 -5.83 7.26
N GLY A 62 -11.19 -6.30 6.36
CA GLY A 62 -12.29 -5.52 5.80
C GLY A 62 -11.92 -4.60 4.64
N ASP A 63 -10.63 -4.39 4.33
CA ASP A 63 -10.22 -3.64 3.15
C ASP A 63 -10.78 -4.25 1.87
N GLN A 64 -11.13 -3.41 0.91
CA GLN A 64 -11.64 -3.86 -0.37
C GLN A 64 -10.51 -4.40 -1.26
N VAL A 65 -10.82 -5.45 -2.01
CA VAL A 65 -9.92 -6.02 -3.02
C VAL A 65 -10.63 -6.03 -4.37
N ILE A 66 -9.98 -5.43 -5.37
CA ILE A 66 -10.41 -5.45 -6.78
C ILE A 66 -9.30 -6.13 -7.57
N PHE A 67 -9.65 -6.94 -8.57
CA PHE A 67 -8.68 -7.54 -9.47
C PHE A 67 -8.58 -6.76 -10.76
N TYR A 68 -7.37 -6.46 -11.20
CA TYR A 68 -7.08 -5.96 -12.54
C TYR A 68 -6.47 -7.08 -13.37
N LEU A 69 -7.28 -7.63 -14.27
CA LEU A 69 -6.87 -8.59 -15.28
C LEU A 69 -6.07 -7.87 -16.37
N GLN A 70 -4.81 -8.26 -16.54
CA GLN A 70 -3.94 -7.67 -17.56
C GLN A 70 -4.31 -8.14 -18.96
N GLN A 71 -4.02 -7.30 -19.95
CA GLN A 71 -4.02 -7.69 -21.36
C GLN A 71 -3.06 -8.86 -21.59
N GLU A 72 -3.53 -9.90 -22.26
CA GLU A 72 -2.78 -11.13 -22.57
C GLU A 72 -3.25 -11.66 -23.92
N PHE A 73 -2.61 -11.20 -25.00
CA PHE A 73 -3.00 -11.50 -26.38
C PHE A 73 -3.00 -13.01 -26.70
N SER A 74 -2.05 -13.76 -26.15
CA SER A 74 -1.96 -15.22 -26.29
C SER A 74 -3.19 -15.94 -25.73
N LYS A 75 -3.88 -15.34 -24.77
CA LYS A 75 -5.12 -15.83 -24.14
C LYS A 75 -6.38 -15.13 -24.66
N LYS A 76 -6.27 -14.36 -25.76
CA LYS A 76 -7.35 -13.57 -26.39
C LYS A 76 -7.95 -12.51 -25.45
N ILE A 77 -7.15 -11.99 -24.52
CA ILE A 77 -7.53 -10.86 -23.66
C ILE A 77 -6.90 -9.61 -24.27
N PHE A 78 -7.67 -8.90 -25.10
CA PHE A 78 -7.19 -7.76 -25.88
C PHE A 78 -7.22 -6.44 -25.11
N GLU A 79 -7.84 -6.40 -23.94
CA GLU A 79 -7.91 -5.19 -23.11
C GLU A 79 -7.88 -5.57 -21.63
N GLY A 80 -7.18 -4.78 -20.82
CA GLY A 80 -7.19 -4.96 -19.37
C GLY A 80 -8.56 -4.64 -18.78
N LYS A 81 -8.93 -5.31 -17.68
CA LYS A 81 -10.25 -5.17 -17.06
C LYS A 81 -10.19 -5.22 -15.53
N PHE A 82 -11.01 -4.41 -14.88
CA PHE A 82 -11.20 -4.40 -13.43
C PHE A 82 -12.43 -5.25 -13.05
N PHE A 83 -12.26 -6.17 -12.12
CA PHE A 83 -13.26 -7.14 -11.72
C PHE A 83 -13.46 -7.23 -10.21
N GLY A 84 -14.73 -7.40 -9.86
CA GLY A 84 -15.20 -7.78 -8.54
C GLY A 84 -14.93 -6.75 -7.45
N ILE A 85 -15.61 -6.94 -6.32
CA ILE A 85 -15.35 -6.23 -5.07
C ILE A 85 -15.37 -7.29 -3.98
N PHE A 86 -14.19 -7.60 -3.45
CA PHE A 86 -13.95 -8.54 -2.37
C PHE A 86 -13.53 -7.80 -1.11
N LYS A 87 -13.42 -8.50 0.01
CA LYS A 87 -12.85 -7.98 1.25
C LYS A 87 -11.70 -8.85 1.73
N ALA A 88 -10.65 -8.23 2.26
CA ALA A 88 -9.61 -8.95 2.98
C ALA A 88 -10.19 -9.52 4.28
N LYS A 89 -9.98 -10.81 4.54
CA LYS A 89 -10.50 -11.47 5.76
C LYS A 89 -9.71 -11.08 7.00
N ASN A 90 -8.40 -10.92 6.83
CA ASN A 90 -7.46 -10.73 7.93
C ASN A 90 -6.58 -9.51 7.68
N ASP A 91 -5.96 -9.03 8.76
CA ASP A 91 -4.86 -8.08 8.65
C ASP A 91 -3.64 -8.74 8.01
N TRP A 92 -2.98 -7.96 7.16
CA TRP A 92 -1.74 -8.27 6.47
C TRP A 92 -1.79 -9.44 5.50
N SER A 93 -0.90 -9.40 4.51
CA SER A 93 -0.54 -10.61 3.77
C SER A 93 0.34 -11.54 4.63
N PHE A 94 0.19 -12.83 4.39
CA PHE A 94 1.05 -13.88 4.93
C PHE A 94 2.04 -14.37 3.87
N LEU A 95 3.07 -15.08 4.33
CA LEU A 95 4.08 -15.71 3.49
C LEU A 95 3.67 -17.16 3.19
N ASP A 96 3.55 -17.47 1.90
CA ASP A 96 3.65 -18.84 1.38
C ASP A 96 4.87 -18.86 0.48
N ASN A 97 6.03 -19.10 1.10
CA ASN A 97 7.34 -18.81 0.51
C ASN A 97 7.60 -19.61 -0.78
N ASN A 98 8.49 -19.14 -1.64
CA ASN A 98 8.84 -19.84 -2.88
C ASN A 98 9.84 -20.98 -2.57
N ASP A 99 9.31 -22.14 -2.18
CA ASP A 99 10.05 -23.40 -2.02
C ASP A 99 9.17 -24.59 -2.48
N ASN A 100 9.66 -25.81 -2.33
CA ASN A 100 8.96 -27.03 -2.75
C ASN A 100 7.61 -27.25 -2.04
N GLY A 101 7.35 -26.55 -0.93
CA GLY A 101 6.10 -26.61 -0.18
C GLY A 101 5.11 -25.49 -0.53
N GLN A 102 5.43 -24.59 -1.47
CA GLN A 102 4.51 -23.53 -1.86
C GLN A 102 3.22 -24.09 -2.45
N TYR A 103 2.07 -23.62 -1.95
CA TYR A 103 0.77 -24.15 -2.36
C TYR A 103 0.36 -23.62 -3.74
N LEU A 104 -0.20 -24.50 -4.58
CA LEU A 104 -0.71 -24.22 -5.94
C LEU A 104 0.36 -23.78 -6.96
N THR A 105 1.64 -24.04 -6.71
CA THR A 105 2.73 -23.57 -7.59
C THR A 105 2.59 -24.06 -9.04
N ASN A 106 2.18 -25.32 -9.21
CA ASN A 106 2.02 -25.92 -10.54
C ASN A 106 0.83 -25.30 -11.27
N GLU A 107 -0.30 -25.11 -10.58
CA GLU A 107 -1.52 -24.56 -11.14
C GLU A 107 -1.41 -23.06 -11.42
N LEU A 108 -0.68 -22.32 -10.58
CA LEU A 108 -0.47 -20.88 -10.73
C LEU A 108 0.47 -20.53 -11.87
N GLU A 109 1.31 -21.47 -12.32
CA GLU A 109 2.35 -21.29 -13.34
C GLU A 109 3.42 -20.24 -12.97
N LYS A 110 3.36 -19.71 -11.73
CA LYS A 110 4.31 -18.75 -11.16
C LYS A 110 4.20 -18.70 -9.64
N SER A 111 5.24 -18.21 -8.99
CA SER A 111 5.22 -17.99 -7.54
C SER A 111 4.37 -16.78 -7.16
N LEU A 112 3.48 -16.97 -6.20
CA LEU A 112 2.75 -15.91 -5.49
C LEU A 112 3.11 -15.97 -4.01
N THR A 113 4.26 -15.39 -3.66
CA THR A 113 4.89 -15.47 -2.33
C THR A 113 4.08 -14.81 -1.21
N PHE A 114 3.46 -13.67 -1.49
CA PHE A 114 2.68 -12.90 -0.51
C PHE A 114 1.20 -13.02 -0.83
N ARG A 115 0.41 -13.50 0.12
CA ARG A 115 -1.00 -13.81 -0.09
C ARG A 115 -1.87 -13.23 1.01
N THR A 116 -3.10 -12.88 0.65
CA THR A 116 -4.14 -12.38 1.54
C THR A 116 -5.38 -13.23 1.31
N LEU A 117 -5.98 -13.77 2.38
CA LEU A 117 -7.29 -14.42 2.25
C LEU A 117 -8.36 -13.36 2.03
N ILE A 118 -9.27 -13.63 1.10
CA ILE A 118 -10.37 -12.73 0.77
C ILE A 118 -11.70 -13.42 0.92
N GLU A 119 -12.76 -12.63 0.95
CA GLU A 119 -14.13 -13.11 0.86
C GLU A 119 -14.93 -12.24 -0.13
N PRO A 120 -15.95 -12.82 -0.78
CA PRO A 120 -16.83 -12.04 -1.65
C PRO A 120 -17.52 -10.91 -0.89
N SER A 121 -17.65 -9.74 -1.53
CA SER A 121 -18.46 -8.63 -0.99
C SER A 121 -19.56 -8.21 -1.97
N LYS A 122 -19.21 -7.61 -3.10
CA LYS A 122 -20.14 -7.24 -4.18
C LYS A 122 -19.54 -7.69 -5.49
N VAL A 123 -19.79 -8.95 -5.84
CA VAL A 123 -19.17 -9.59 -7.00
C VAL A 123 -20.10 -9.50 -8.19
N TYR A 124 -19.54 -9.09 -9.33
CA TYR A 124 -20.26 -8.89 -10.58
C TYR A 124 -19.62 -9.75 -11.67
N ALA A 125 -20.38 -10.13 -12.70
CA ALA A 125 -19.91 -11.00 -13.76
C ALA A 125 -18.94 -10.29 -14.70
N ASP A 126 -19.33 -9.10 -15.17
CA ASP A 126 -18.59 -8.32 -16.17
C ASP A 126 -17.59 -7.36 -15.51
N GLY A 127 -16.42 -7.24 -16.13
CA GLY A 127 -15.39 -6.28 -15.74
C GLY A 127 -15.51 -4.97 -16.50
N VAL A 128 -15.02 -3.89 -15.90
CA VAL A 128 -14.87 -2.57 -16.54
C VAL A 128 -13.55 -2.54 -17.26
N THR A 129 -13.53 -2.08 -18.50
CA THR A 129 -12.28 -2.04 -19.25
C THR A 129 -11.35 -0.94 -18.78
N GLU A 130 -10.07 -1.10 -19.10
CA GLU A 130 -9.07 -0.08 -18.79
C GLU A 130 -9.39 1.26 -19.45
N TRP A 131 -9.89 1.24 -20.69
CA TRP A 131 -10.33 2.45 -21.39
C TRP A 131 -11.47 3.16 -20.65
N GLU A 132 -12.51 2.43 -20.24
CA GLU A 132 -13.64 2.97 -19.49
C GLU A 132 -13.20 3.59 -18.15
N ALA A 133 -12.22 2.98 -17.47
CA ALA A 133 -11.77 3.43 -16.15
C ALA A 133 -10.75 4.56 -16.18
N LEU A 134 -9.78 4.53 -17.10
CA LEU A 134 -8.59 5.38 -17.08
C LEU A 134 -8.54 6.44 -18.19
N ASP A 135 -9.11 6.14 -19.36
CA ASP A 135 -8.99 6.98 -20.55
C ASP A 135 -10.26 7.81 -20.81
N GLU A 136 -11.44 7.33 -20.39
CA GLU A 136 -12.69 8.07 -20.58
C GLU A 136 -12.84 9.25 -19.60
N ILE A 137 -12.61 10.46 -20.14
CA ILE A 137 -12.66 11.72 -19.38
C ILE A 137 -13.94 12.55 -19.60
N LYS A 138 -14.89 12.09 -20.42
CA LYS A 138 -16.07 12.89 -20.84
C LYS A 138 -16.87 13.48 -19.68
N ASN A 139 -16.92 12.75 -18.57
CA ASN A 139 -17.69 13.13 -17.37
C ASN A 139 -16.81 13.73 -16.26
N MET A 140 -15.54 14.05 -16.55
CA MET A 140 -14.62 14.69 -15.60
C MET A 140 -14.59 16.20 -15.83
N GLN A 141 -14.67 16.97 -14.75
CA GLN A 141 -14.61 18.43 -14.76
C GLN A 141 -13.18 18.96 -14.57
N SER A 142 -12.29 18.15 -13.99
CA SER A 142 -10.90 18.54 -13.79
C SER A 142 -9.96 17.34 -13.70
N PRO A 143 -8.65 17.52 -13.99
CA PRO A 143 -7.69 16.43 -14.02
C PRO A 143 -7.55 15.67 -12.70
N ASN A 144 -7.74 16.31 -11.55
CA ASN A 144 -7.59 15.66 -10.25
C ASN A 144 -8.64 14.54 -10.00
N GLN A 145 -9.72 14.47 -10.80
CA GLN A 145 -10.74 13.44 -10.71
C GLN A 145 -10.35 12.13 -11.42
N MET A 146 -9.23 12.12 -12.16
CA MET A 146 -8.71 10.91 -12.79
C MET A 146 -8.22 9.89 -11.75
N LEU A 147 -8.18 8.61 -12.14
CA LEU A 147 -7.64 7.52 -11.31
C LEU A 147 -6.09 7.52 -11.35
N TRP A 148 -5.49 8.61 -10.87
CA TRP A 148 -4.04 8.84 -10.88
C TRP A 148 -3.22 7.72 -10.26
N SER A 149 -3.69 7.10 -9.18
CA SER A 149 -3.00 5.95 -8.56
C SER A 149 -2.81 4.81 -9.56
N LEU A 150 -3.82 4.54 -10.39
CA LEU A 150 -3.79 3.50 -11.41
C LEU A 150 -3.01 3.94 -12.66
N ILE A 151 -3.13 5.20 -13.06
CA ILE A 151 -2.35 5.78 -14.17
C ILE A 151 -0.86 5.72 -13.86
N TYR A 152 -0.44 6.18 -12.67
CA TYR A 152 0.95 6.10 -12.24
C TYR A 152 1.45 4.66 -12.18
N ARG A 153 0.61 3.72 -11.72
CA ARG A 153 0.94 2.29 -11.76
C ARG A 153 1.17 1.80 -13.19
N LYS A 154 0.35 2.21 -14.16
CA LYS A 154 0.50 1.81 -15.57
C LYS A 154 1.79 2.39 -16.17
N LEU A 155 2.09 3.66 -15.90
CA LEU A 155 3.29 4.33 -16.40
C LEU A 155 4.60 3.76 -15.81
N LYS A 156 4.58 3.33 -14.54
CA LYS A 156 5.78 2.83 -13.85
C LYS A 156 5.98 1.32 -14.00
N GLY A 157 4.89 0.55 -14.12
CA GLY A 157 4.91 -0.89 -13.87
C GLY A 157 5.32 -1.22 -12.42
N ASN A 158 5.61 -2.47 -12.12
CA ASN A 158 6.35 -2.92 -10.92
C ASN A 158 5.57 -3.15 -9.60
N ARG A 159 4.25 -2.98 -9.54
CA ARG A 159 3.45 -3.37 -8.36
C ARG A 159 2.38 -4.40 -8.68
N GLY A 160 2.40 -5.52 -7.95
CA GLY A 160 1.37 -6.55 -7.98
C GLY A 160 0.14 -6.22 -7.12
N ASN A 161 0.30 -5.33 -6.14
CA ASN A 161 -0.75 -4.81 -5.27
C ASN A 161 -0.62 -3.28 -5.26
N THR A 162 -1.66 -2.56 -5.68
CA THR A 162 -1.71 -1.10 -5.69
C THR A 162 -2.92 -0.62 -4.92
N MET A 163 -2.72 0.15 -3.86
CA MET A 163 -3.79 0.90 -3.20
C MET A 163 -4.27 2.05 -4.10
N ILE A 164 -5.54 2.40 -3.95
CA ILE A 164 -6.13 3.60 -4.56
C ILE A 164 -6.80 4.43 -3.47
N THR A 165 -6.90 5.74 -3.69
CA THR A 165 -7.55 6.65 -2.76
C THR A 165 -9.06 6.37 -2.67
N ILE A 166 -9.71 6.89 -1.63
CA ILE A 166 -11.13 6.63 -1.39
C ILE A 166 -12.04 7.08 -2.54
N TYR A 167 -11.81 8.27 -3.12
CA TYR A 167 -12.61 8.78 -4.22
C TYR A 167 -12.36 8.00 -5.52
N GLU A 168 -11.12 7.52 -5.74
CA GLU A 168 -10.79 6.62 -6.84
C GLU A 168 -11.50 5.27 -6.70
N ALA A 169 -11.54 4.73 -5.48
CA ALA A 169 -12.23 3.49 -5.16
C ALA A 169 -13.73 3.61 -5.37
N GLU A 170 -14.35 4.68 -4.87
CA GLU A 170 -15.78 4.95 -5.05
C GLU A 170 -16.14 5.00 -6.54
N ARG A 171 -15.35 5.73 -7.34
CA ARG A 171 -15.53 5.83 -8.78
C ARG A 171 -15.38 4.47 -9.48
N LEU A 172 -14.29 3.75 -9.22
CA LEU A 172 -14.05 2.46 -9.87
C LEU A 172 -15.13 1.43 -9.49
N CYS A 173 -15.52 1.38 -8.22
CA CYS A 173 -16.63 0.54 -7.78
C CYS A 173 -17.93 0.91 -8.49
N GLN A 174 -18.22 2.21 -8.66
CA GLN A 174 -19.43 2.66 -9.34
C GLN A 174 -19.44 2.24 -10.81
N LEU A 175 -18.31 2.35 -11.52
CA LEU A 175 -18.18 1.86 -12.89
C LEU A 175 -18.47 0.35 -12.98
N ILE A 176 -17.91 -0.45 -12.06
CA ILE A 176 -18.13 -1.92 -12.03
C ILE A 176 -19.61 -2.23 -11.83
N ARG A 177 -20.27 -1.50 -10.93
CA ARG A 177 -21.70 -1.66 -10.66
C ARG A 177 -22.56 -1.32 -11.87
N ASP A 178 -22.29 -0.19 -12.51
CA ASP A 178 -23.07 0.28 -13.65
C ASP A 178 -22.90 -0.60 -14.88
N ARG A 179 -21.67 -1.08 -15.14
CA ARG A 179 -21.37 -2.05 -16.20
C ARG A 179 -22.22 -3.32 -16.11
N ASN A 180 -22.64 -3.69 -14.90
CA ASN A 180 -23.41 -4.89 -14.61
C ASN A 180 -24.90 -4.60 -14.33
N ASN A 181 -25.41 -3.42 -14.69
CA ASN A 181 -26.80 -3.01 -14.39
C ASN A 181 -27.15 -3.18 -12.91
N ARG A 182 -26.15 -3.02 -12.03
CA ARG A 182 -26.25 -3.17 -10.57
C ARG A 182 -26.70 -4.57 -10.13
N GLN A 183 -26.55 -5.60 -10.97
CA GLN A 183 -26.91 -6.98 -10.68
C GLN A 183 -25.69 -7.75 -10.14
N GLU A 184 -25.70 -8.02 -8.84
CA GLU A 184 -24.68 -8.83 -8.17
C GLU A 184 -24.89 -10.33 -8.45
N LEU A 185 -23.80 -11.10 -8.51
CA LEU A 185 -23.87 -12.55 -8.55
C LEU A 185 -24.40 -13.08 -7.22
N ASN A 186 -25.45 -13.91 -7.27
CA ASN A 186 -25.92 -14.64 -6.09
C ASN A 186 -25.03 -15.85 -5.82
N ILE A 187 -23.93 -15.63 -5.09
CA ILE A 187 -22.90 -16.65 -4.86
C ILE A 187 -23.47 -17.83 -4.08
N GLY A 188 -24.20 -17.60 -2.99
CA GLY A 188 -24.72 -18.67 -2.13
C GLY A 188 -23.61 -19.66 -1.75
N GLY A 189 -23.83 -20.96 -2.00
CA GLY A 189 -22.84 -22.02 -1.82
C GLY A 189 -21.99 -22.35 -3.05
N HIS A 190 -22.10 -21.59 -4.14
CA HIS A 190 -21.41 -21.86 -5.39
C HIS A 190 -19.96 -21.37 -5.36
N LYS A 191 -19.10 -22.06 -6.10
CA LYS A 191 -17.70 -21.64 -6.30
C LYS A 191 -17.61 -20.60 -7.41
N LEU A 192 -16.89 -19.51 -7.14
CA LEU A 192 -16.48 -18.51 -8.14
C LEU A 192 -15.37 -19.06 -9.04
N SER A 193 -15.42 -18.77 -10.33
CA SER A 193 -14.35 -19.04 -11.28
C SER A 193 -14.31 -17.95 -12.37
N PHE A 194 -13.36 -18.05 -13.30
CA PHE A 194 -13.23 -17.14 -14.43
C PHE A 194 -13.41 -17.89 -15.75
N ASP A 195 -14.41 -17.48 -16.53
CA ASP A 195 -14.56 -17.91 -17.91
C ASP A 195 -13.69 -17.01 -18.80
N GLN A 196 -12.60 -17.56 -19.33
CA GLN A 196 -11.68 -16.84 -20.20
C GLN A 196 -12.31 -16.48 -21.55
N ASN A 197 -13.24 -17.29 -22.07
CA ASN A 197 -13.83 -17.06 -23.38
C ASN A 197 -14.79 -15.88 -23.34
N GLY A 198 -15.71 -15.86 -22.36
CA GLY A 198 -16.59 -14.73 -22.10
C GLY A 198 -15.90 -13.55 -21.40
N GLN A 199 -14.73 -13.79 -20.78
CA GLN A 199 -14.04 -12.87 -19.88
C GLN A 199 -14.95 -12.38 -18.74
N LYS A 200 -15.60 -13.33 -18.07
CA LYS A 200 -16.55 -13.07 -16.98
C LYS A 200 -16.22 -13.87 -15.73
N ILE A 201 -16.54 -13.31 -14.57
CA ILE A 201 -16.68 -14.11 -13.36
C ILE A 201 -17.94 -14.96 -13.49
N VAL A 202 -17.82 -16.25 -13.22
CA VAL A 202 -18.91 -17.22 -13.30
C VAL A 202 -19.07 -18.01 -12.01
N LEU A 203 -20.27 -18.50 -11.78
CA LEU A 203 -20.57 -19.46 -10.71
C LEU A 203 -20.49 -20.88 -11.29
N THR A 204 -19.97 -21.80 -10.49
CA THR A 204 -19.89 -23.22 -10.83
C THR A 204 -20.53 -24.04 -9.71
N ASN A 205 -21.06 -25.21 -10.07
CA ASN A 205 -21.72 -26.12 -9.13
C ASN A 205 -20.75 -26.92 -8.24
N ASP A 206 -19.44 -26.71 -8.42
CA ASP A 206 -18.43 -27.36 -7.59
C ASP A 206 -18.40 -26.75 -6.18
N ASN A 207 -17.93 -27.55 -5.23
CA ASN A 207 -17.67 -27.07 -3.87
C ASN A 207 -16.62 -25.96 -3.87
N VAL A 208 -16.82 -24.97 -2.99
CA VAL A 208 -15.86 -23.89 -2.73
C VAL A 208 -14.53 -24.50 -2.28
N LYS A 209 -13.42 -24.12 -2.93
CA LYS A 209 -12.11 -24.61 -2.54
C LYS A 209 -11.61 -23.83 -1.33
N THR A 210 -10.99 -24.53 -0.40
CA THR A 210 -10.37 -23.91 0.77
C THR A 210 -8.88 -23.77 0.54
N TYR A 211 -8.35 -22.58 0.84
CA TYR A 211 -6.91 -22.37 0.86
C TYR A 211 -6.26 -23.09 2.06
N THR A 212 -5.48 -24.15 1.78
CA THR A 212 -4.78 -24.97 2.79
C THR A 212 -3.26 -24.77 2.79
N GLY A 213 -2.75 -23.84 1.99
CA GLY A 213 -1.33 -23.52 1.97
C GLY A 213 -0.82 -22.89 3.27
N ARG A 214 0.50 -22.70 3.34
CA ARG A 214 1.15 -22.04 4.48
C ARG A 214 0.65 -20.61 4.63
N LYS A 215 0.60 -20.17 5.89
CA LYS A 215 0.16 -18.83 6.33
C LYS A 215 1.17 -18.26 7.31
N GLU A 216 2.44 -18.27 6.93
CA GLU A 216 3.51 -17.83 7.83
C GLU A 216 3.41 -16.31 8.07
N ASN A 217 3.54 -15.91 9.33
CA ASN A 217 3.61 -14.50 9.68
C ASN A 217 4.94 -13.90 9.21
N ILE A 218 4.87 -12.70 8.66
CA ILE A 218 6.05 -11.95 8.23
C ILE A 218 6.60 -11.12 9.39
N ASN A 219 7.89 -11.25 9.68
CA ASN A 219 8.59 -10.46 10.68
C ASN A 219 9.97 -10.04 10.16
N LEU A 220 10.14 -8.72 10.00
CA LEU A 220 11.38 -8.10 9.51
C LEU A 220 12.23 -7.46 10.61
N LEU A 221 11.75 -7.43 11.85
CA LEU A 221 12.43 -6.71 12.92
C LEU A 221 13.88 -7.19 13.14
N PRO A 222 14.18 -8.51 13.17
CA PRO A 222 15.57 -8.98 13.33
C PRO A 222 16.49 -8.45 12.22
N ARG A 223 16.04 -8.47 10.97
CA ARG A 223 16.80 -7.94 9.83
C ARG A 223 16.99 -6.44 9.91
N LEU A 224 15.94 -5.70 10.25
CA LEU A 224 15.97 -4.24 10.42
C LEU A 224 16.99 -3.84 11.49
N VAL A 225 16.94 -4.46 12.66
CA VAL A 225 17.84 -4.18 13.80
C VAL A 225 19.30 -4.40 13.40
N THR A 226 19.60 -5.49 12.69
CA THR A 226 20.96 -5.74 12.18
C THR A 226 21.42 -4.64 11.23
N LYS A 227 20.57 -4.19 10.30
CA LYS A 227 20.92 -3.11 9.38
C LYS A 227 21.10 -1.76 10.07
N TYR A 228 20.27 -1.46 11.07
CA TYR A 228 20.38 -0.28 11.92
C TYR A 228 21.74 -0.25 12.64
N ARG A 229 22.10 -1.35 13.34
CA ARG A 229 23.36 -1.45 14.10
C ARG A 229 24.60 -1.40 13.20
N ALA A 230 24.49 -1.93 11.98
CA ALA A 230 25.55 -1.88 10.99
C ALA A 230 25.67 -0.51 10.27
N ASN A 231 24.81 0.46 10.57
CA ASN A 231 24.74 1.76 9.88
C ASN A 231 24.63 1.62 8.34
N THR A 232 23.95 0.58 7.87
CA THR A 232 23.69 0.36 6.43
C THR A 232 22.31 0.90 6.06
N SER A 233 22.06 1.32 4.82
CA SER A 233 20.72 1.79 4.40
C SER A 233 19.63 0.74 4.69
N PHE A 234 18.51 1.20 5.26
CA PHE A 234 17.38 0.37 5.68
C PHE A 234 16.01 1.07 5.60
N GLU A 235 15.89 2.16 4.83
CA GLU A 235 14.66 2.97 4.73
C GLU A 235 13.44 2.12 4.31
N THR A 236 13.61 1.21 3.35
CA THR A 236 12.54 0.29 2.94
C THR A 236 12.11 -0.65 4.06
N HIS A 237 13.03 -1.07 4.94
CA HIS A 237 12.71 -1.89 6.11
C HIS A 237 11.94 -1.07 7.16
N LEU A 238 12.37 0.17 7.40
CA LEU A 238 11.67 1.11 8.28
C LEU A 238 10.24 1.34 7.80
N GLN A 239 10.05 1.60 6.50
CA GLN A 239 8.72 1.74 5.91
C GLN A 239 7.88 0.47 6.13
N ALA A 240 8.42 -0.72 5.83
CA ALA A 240 7.70 -1.97 6.04
C ALA A 240 7.31 -2.20 7.51
N TYR A 241 8.19 -1.85 8.46
CA TYR A 241 7.90 -1.90 9.89
C TYR A 241 6.77 -0.93 10.28
N ILE A 242 6.88 0.34 9.89
CA ILE A 242 5.86 1.36 10.21
C ILE A 242 4.50 0.97 9.61
N VAL A 243 4.47 0.63 8.32
CA VAL A 243 3.25 0.20 7.61
C VAL A 243 2.56 -0.97 8.32
N ARG A 244 3.34 -1.94 8.82
CA ARG A 244 2.79 -3.09 9.54
C ARG A 244 2.19 -2.71 10.89
N ASN A 245 2.88 -1.85 11.64
CA ASN A 245 2.63 -1.64 13.07
C ASN A 245 1.75 -0.42 13.41
N ILE A 246 1.71 0.59 12.55
CA ILE A 246 0.95 1.83 12.82
C ILE A 246 -0.54 1.56 13.00
N GLY A 247 -1.08 2.12 14.09
CA GLY A 247 -2.44 2.00 14.58
C GLY A 247 -2.86 0.57 14.94
N LYS A 248 -1.90 -0.32 15.20
CA LYS A 248 -2.17 -1.70 15.61
C LYS A 248 -1.94 -1.94 17.10
N GLY A 249 -1.48 -0.94 17.86
CA GLY A 249 -1.17 -1.07 19.27
C GLY A 249 0.05 -1.97 19.54
N ILE A 250 0.81 -2.34 18.51
CA ILE A 250 2.02 -3.18 18.62
C ILE A 250 3.20 -2.33 19.09
N ASN A 251 3.35 -1.13 18.51
CA ASN A 251 4.35 -0.16 18.94
C ASN A 251 3.65 1.10 19.42
N GLN A 252 3.51 1.22 20.74
CA GLN A 252 2.81 2.36 21.36
C GLN A 252 3.50 3.69 21.09
N SER A 253 4.85 3.72 21.07
CA SER A 253 5.60 4.96 20.81
C SER A 253 5.34 5.50 19.39
N LEU A 254 5.24 4.61 18.39
CA LEU A 254 4.89 4.94 17.02
C LEU A 254 3.46 5.50 16.94
N ASP A 255 2.50 4.79 17.54
CA ASP A 255 1.09 5.15 17.49
C ASP A 255 0.86 6.50 18.19
N ASN A 256 1.47 6.72 19.35
CA ASN A 256 1.36 7.98 20.09
C ASN A 256 1.98 9.15 19.32
N CYS A 257 3.12 8.96 18.66
CA CYS A 257 3.80 10.05 17.94
C CYS A 257 3.07 10.46 16.65
N ILE A 258 2.48 9.50 15.92
CA ILE A 258 1.86 9.78 14.62
C ILE A 258 0.36 10.04 14.75
N LEU A 259 -0.35 9.23 15.53
CA LEU A 259 -1.81 9.22 15.61
C LEU A 259 -2.38 9.92 16.84
N ASP A 260 -1.53 10.42 17.76
CA ASP A 260 -1.94 11.09 19.00
C ASP A 260 -3.01 10.26 19.78
N GLU A 261 -2.77 8.95 19.94
CA GLU A 261 -3.67 7.94 20.55
C GLU A 261 -4.96 7.60 19.77
N ASN A 262 -5.27 8.31 18.67
CA ASN A 262 -6.39 7.95 17.80
C ASN A 262 -6.04 6.79 16.86
N LEU A 263 -6.26 5.56 17.32
CA LEU A 263 -6.03 4.36 16.51
C LEU A 263 -7.02 4.20 15.34
N GLU A 264 -8.08 5.01 15.27
CA GLU A 264 -8.94 5.08 14.10
C GLU A 264 -8.36 6.01 13.03
N PHE A 265 -7.90 5.40 11.95
CA PHE A 265 -7.34 6.11 10.82
C PHE A 265 -7.70 5.41 9.51
N GLU A 266 -7.64 6.15 8.41
CA GLU A 266 -7.77 5.66 7.04
C GLU A 266 -6.39 5.52 6.42
N TRP A 267 -6.06 4.33 5.93
CA TRP A 267 -4.82 4.08 5.21
C TRP A 267 -4.94 4.59 3.77
N LEU A 268 -4.07 5.50 3.35
CA LEU A 268 -4.06 5.96 1.95
C LEU A 268 -3.01 5.20 1.15
N GLY A 269 -1.82 4.98 1.71
CA GLY A 269 -0.79 4.20 1.03
C GLY A 269 0.62 4.34 1.60
N ASN A 270 1.48 3.38 1.28
CA ASN A 270 2.93 3.59 1.24
C ASN A 270 3.37 3.92 -0.20
N GLU A 271 4.39 4.75 -0.35
CA GLU A 271 4.96 5.11 -1.65
C GLU A 271 3.88 5.66 -2.61
N VAL A 272 3.02 6.54 -2.09
CA VAL A 272 1.93 7.17 -2.83
C VAL A 272 2.55 8.07 -3.89
N SER A 273 2.31 7.77 -5.16
CA SER A 273 2.93 8.53 -6.26
C SER A 273 2.40 9.97 -6.26
N CYS A 274 3.31 10.94 -6.20
CA CYS A 274 2.99 12.36 -6.15
C CYS A 274 3.81 13.13 -7.20
N GLY A 275 3.23 13.29 -8.39
CA GLY A 275 3.83 14.05 -9.49
C GLY A 275 4.48 13.21 -10.60
N VAL A 276 4.66 13.84 -11.76
CA VAL A 276 5.17 13.19 -12.98
C VAL A 276 6.66 12.85 -12.93
N GLY A 277 7.43 13.52 -12.06
CA GLY A 277 8.86 13.28 -11.82
C GLY A 277 9.17 12.05 -10.95
N MET A 278 8.23 11.11 -10.84
CA MET A 278 8.37 9.86 -10.10
C MET A 278 8.53 9.95 -8.58
N GLN A 279 8.33 11.13 -7.98
CA GLN A 279 8.33 11.30 -6.52
C GLN A 279 7.17 10.55 -5.87
N ARG A 280 7.37 10.14 -4.61
CA ARG A 280 6.41 9.37 -3.82
C ARG A 280 6.44 9.84 -2.38
N ILE A 281 5.27 9.84 -1.73
CA ILE A 281 5.13 10.02 -0.29
C ILE A 281 5.37 8.65 0.35
N ASP A 282 6.34 8.53 1.27
CA ASP A 282 6.73 7.23 1.82
C ASP A 282 5.58 6.53 2.54
N VAL A 283 4.86 7.25 3.40
CA VAL A 283 3.62 6.79 4.02
C VAL A 283 2.62 7.93 4.06
N MET A 284 1.36 7.64 3.73
CA MET A 284 0.25 8.58 3.84
C MET A 284 -0.93 7.88 4.50
N VAL A 285 -1.42 8.50 5.57
CA VAL A 285 -2.65 8.10 6.26
C VAL A 285 -3.52 9.33 6.49
N SER A 286 -4.77 9.14 6.91
CA SER A 286 -5.59 10.25 7.40
C SER A 286 -6.34 9.84 8.65
N THR A 287 -6.63 10.80 9.52
CA THR A 287 -7.40 10.57 10.75
C THR A 287 -8.44 11.68 10.90
N ILE A 288 -9.32 11.55 11.88
CA ILE A 288 -10.28 12.58 12.26
C ILE A 288 -9.77 13.26 13.54
N GLN A 289 -9.56 14.58 13.47
CA GLN A 289 -9.20 15.41 14.62
C GLN A 289 -10.24 16.53 14.74
N ASN A 290 -10.89 16.64 15.90
CA ASN A 290 -11.92 17.66 16.16
C ASN A 290 -13.03 17.68 15.09
N GLY A 291 -13.43 16.52 14.58
CA GLY A 291 -14.44 16.39 13.53
C GLY A 291 -13.96 16.71 12.10
N GLN A 292 -12.72 17.14 11.93
CA GLN A 292 -12.11 17.45 10.65
C GLN A 292 -11.16 16.33 10.22
N ARG A 293 -11.16 16.01 8.92
CA ARG A 293 -10.21 15.05 8.36
C ARG A 293 -8.84 15.70 8.23
N VAL A 294 -7.80 15.02 8.70
CA VAL A 294 -6.41 15.48 8.64
C VAL A 294 -5.57 14.43 7.90
N LEU A 295 -4.91 14.83 6.82
CA LEU A 295 -3.96 14.01 6.06
C LEU A 295 -2.59 14.10 6.69
N LEU A 296 -1.95 12.95 6.88
CA LEU A 296 -0.63 12.82 7.49
C LEU A 296 0.34 12.29 6.41
N PRO A 297 0.93 13.15 5.55
CA PRO A 297 2.05 12.76 4.71
C PRO A 297 3.32 12.63 5.56
N ILE A 298 3.95 11.47 5.48
CA ILE A 298 5.10 11.10 6.31
C ILE A 298 6.29 10.83 5.39
N GLU A 299 7.37 11.59 5.59
CA GLU A 299 8.68 11.31 5.01
C GLU A 299 9.52 10.48 5.98
N LEU A 300 10.15 9.42 5.49
CA LEU A 300 11.00 8.54 6.28
C LEU A 300 12.47 8.74 5.89
N LYS A 301 13.36 8.73 6.89
CA LYS A 301 14.80 8.73 6.67
C LYS A 301 15.47 7.64 7.52
N SER A 302 16.26 6.79 6.87
CA SER A 302 17.10 5.81 7.58
C SER A 302 18.37 6.40 8.23
N VAL A 303 18.52 7.71 8.11
CA VAL A 303 19.62 8.54 8.64
C VAL A 303 19.03 9.70 9.44
N GLU A 304 19.88 10.52 10.06
CA GLU A 304 19.47 11.77 10.69
C GLU A 304 18.80 12.73 9.69
N ALA A 305 17.95 13.61 10.19
CA ALA A 305 17.34 14.65 9.38
C ALA A 305 18.38 15.55 8.67
N ASP A 306 17.94 16.13 7.56
CA ASP A 306 18.71 17.06 6.74
C ASP A 306 17.81 18.21 6.23
N ILE A 307 18.42 19.35 5.92
CA ILE A 307 17.73 20.54 5.40
C ILE A 307 16.96 20.28 4.10
N SER A 308 17.39 19.29 3.30
CA SER A 308 16.72 18.93 2.04
C SER A 308 15.36 18.25 2.26
N ASN A 309 15.08 17.70 3.44
CA ASN A 309 13.83 16.98 3.70
C ASN A 309 12.59 17.88 3.54
N THR A 310 12.67 19.16 3.92
CA THR A 310 11.54 20.09 3.75
C THR A 310 11.19 20.34 2.28
N LYS A 311 12.15 20.20 1.35
CA LYS A 311 11.88 20.31 -0.09
C LYS A 311 11.05 19.13 -0.59
N GLN A 312 11.31 17.93 -0.07
CA GLN A 312 10.51 16.74 -0.40
C GLN A 312 9.09 16.90 0.15
N ILE A 313 8.97 17.26 1.43
CA ILE A 313 7.67 17.47 2.10
C ILE A 313 6.86 18.59 1.44
N GLN A 314 7.50 19.68 1.00
CA GLN A 314 6.82 20.75 0.27
C GLN A 314 6.10 20.23 -0.97
N ARG A 315 6.76 19.35 -1.74
CA ARG A 315 6.15 18.76 -2.94
C ARG A 315 5.01 17.81 -2.61
N TYR A 316 5.02 17.17 -1.45
CA TYR A 316 3.88 16.38 -0.98
C TYR A 316 2.68 17.28 -0.74
N ILE A 317 2.86 18.40 -0.04
CA ILE A 317 1.80 19.38 0.20
C ILE A 317 1.26 19.91 -1.14
N ASP A 318 2.16 20.34 -2.04
CA ASP A 318 1.78 20.88 -3.34
C ASP A 318 0.94 19.87 -4.16
N TRP A 319 1.29 18.59 -4.11
CA TRP A 319 0.52 17.54 -4.78
C TRP A 319 -0.81 17.26 -4.10
N ILE A 320 -0.83 17.17 -2.76
CA ILE A 320 -2.06 16.92 -1.99
C ILE A 320 -3.11 18.00 -2.26
N GLU A 321 -2.72 19.28 -2.23
CA GLU A 321 -3.63 20.40 -2.48
C GLU A 321 -4.20 20.41 -3.91
N GLN A 322 -3.41 19.95 -4.89
CA GLN A 322 -3.83 19.95 -6.30
C GLN A 322 -4.66 18.71 -6.67
N TYR A 323 -4.33 17.55 -6.11
CA TYR A 323 -4.84 16.26 -6.58
C TYR A 323 -5.73 15.52 -5.57
N TYR A 324 -5.48 15.66 -4.27
CA TYR A 324 -6.26 14.93 -3.26
C TYR A 324 -7.35 15.81 -2.64
N THR A 325 -6.98 16.95 -2.04
CA THR A 325 -7.89 17.84 -1.29
C THR A 325 -9.11 18.29 -2.10
N PRO A 326 -9.01 18.57 -3.42
CA PRO A 326 -10.19 18.93 -4.22
C PRO A 326 -11.23 17.81 -4.35
N ASN A 327 -10.80 16.55 -4.27
CA ASN A 327 -11.70 15.39 -4.28
C ASN A 327 -12.17 15.00 -2.87
N ARG A 328 -11.36 15.32 -1.85
CA ARG A 328 -11.63 14.95 -0.46
C ARG A 328 -11.06 16.00 0.48
N GLN A 329 -11.89 16.98 0.85
CA GLN A 329 -11.48 18.07 1.74
C GLN A 329 -10.87 17.56 3.03
N SER A 330 -9.68 18.05 3.33
CA SER A 330 -8.87 17.63 4.46
C SER A 330 -7.87 18.73 4.82
N ASP A 331 -7.55 18.84 6.10
CA ASP A 331 -6.37 19.57 6.56
C ASP A 331 -5.12 18.71 6.34
N ILE A 332 -3.94 19.32 6.42
CA ILE A 332 -2.67 18.63 6.19
C ILE A 332 -1.77 18.81 7.42
N GLN A 333 -1.24 17.71 7.95
CA GLN A 333 -0.25 17.69 9.02
C GLN A 333 0.97 16.89 8.54
N PRO A 334 2.03 17.56 8.06
CA PRO A 334 3.22 16.87 7.58
C PRO A 334 4.04 16.29 8.73
N TYR A 335 4.70 15.16 8.47
CA TYR A 335 5.62 14.48 9.38
C TYR A 335 6.97 14.20 8.71
N LEU A 336 8.03 14.33 9.50
CA LEU A 336 9.35 13.78 9.19
C LEU A 336 9.73 12.78 10.29
N VAL A 337 10.08 11.56 9.90
CA VAL A 337 10.58 10.51 10.79
C VAL A 337 12.02 10.18 10.40
N SER A 338 12.98 10.43 11.28
CA SER A 338 14.40 10.17 11.01
C SER A 338 15.11 9.50 12.18
N LYS A 339 16.33 9.02 11.93
CA LYS A 339 17.19 8.52 13.02
C LYS A 339 17.48 9.66 14.01
N LYS A 340 17.54 9.33 15.30
CA LYS A 340 17.89 10.25 16.39
C LYS A 340 19.20 10.99 16.15
N ILE A 341 19.22 12.29 16.46
CA ILE A 341 20.41 13.13 16.50
C ILE A 341 20.87 13.22 17.95
N ASP A 342 22.05 12.70 18.25
CA ASP A 342 22.56 12.65 19.63
C ASP A 342 23.02 14.03 20.14
N ASP A 343 23.75 14.80 19.30
CA ASP A 343 24.23 16.15 19.66
C ASP A 343 23.40 17.25 18.97
N LYS A 344 22.47 17.81 19.75
CA LYS A 344 21.57 18.89 19.35
C LYS A 344 22.17 20.29 19.56
N THR A 345 23.43 20.40 20.00
CA THR A 345 24.12 21.69 20.17
C THR A 345 24.86 22.14 18.90
N THR A 346 24.90 21.27 17.89
CA THR A 346 25.65 21.51 16.65
C THR A 346 25.00 22.58 15.76
N GLU A 347 25.83 23.32 15.02
CA GLU A 347 25.38 24.27 13.99
C GLU A 347 24.51 23.58 12.93
N ARG A 348 24.79 22.29 12.63
CA ARG A 348 23.98 21.48 11.72
C ARG A 348 22.56 21.30 12.24
N TYR A 349 22.40 20.96 13.53
CA TYR A 349 21.07 20.82 14.14
C TYR A 349 20.32 22.15 14.12
N GLN A 350 20.98 23.25 14.49
CA GLN A 350 20.35 24.58 14.44
C GLN A 350 19.86 24.93 13.02
N LYS A 351 20.65 24.67 11.98
CA LYS A 351 20.23 24.88 10.59
C LYS A 351 19.03 24.03 10.17
N ILE A 352 18.93 22.79 10.67
CA ILE A 352 17.77 21.93 10.43
C ILE A 352 16.52 22.55 11.06
N VAL A 353 16.62 22.97 12.32
CA VAL A 353 15.54 23.64 13.07
C VAL A 353 15.09 24.93 12.38
N ASP A 354 16.04 25.79 11.98
CA ASP A 354 15.74 27.03 11.25
C ASP A 354 15.00 26.73 9.94
N THR A 355 15.44 25.70 9.21
CA THR A 355 14.78 25.26 7.97
C THR A 355 13.35 24.77 8.21
N PHE A 356 13.10 24.07 9.32
CA PHE A 356 11.76 23.61 9.70
C PHE A 356 10.86 24.79 10.08
N ASN A 357 11.38 25.77 10.82
CA ASN A 357 10.66 26.97 11.20
C ASN A 357 10.32 27.84 9.99
N ASP A 358 11.24 28.01 9.05
CA ASP A 358 11.00 28.68 7.77
C ASP A 358 9.93 27.97 6.94
N PHE A 359 9.98 26.64 6.91
CA PHE A 359 8.95 25.83 6.25
C PHE A 359 7.56 26.05 6.88
N ASN A 360 7.49 26.04 8.21
CA ASN A 360 6.25 26.26 8.96
C ASN A 360 5.67 27.65 8.72
N ALA A 361 6.52 28.70 8.77
CA ALA A 361 6.09 30.07 8.52
C ALA A 361 5.51 30.24 7.11
N ARG A 362 6.20 29.71 6.09
CA ARG A 362 5.76 29.76 4.68
C ARG A 362 4.47 29.00 4.39
N ASN A 363 4.21 27.90 5.10
CA ASN A 363 3.05 27.03 4.88
C ASN A 363 1.94 27.18 5.93
N SER A 364 2.01 28.19 6.80
CA SER A 364 1.07 28.41 7.92
C SER A 364 -0.42 28.51 7.54
N ARG A 365 -0.72 28.84 6.27
CA ARG A 365 -2.11 28.88 5.73
C ARG A 365 -2.51 27.63 4.93
N ARG A 366 -1.58 26.70 4.72
CA ARG A 366 -1.68 25.55 3.83
C ARG A 366 -1.70 24.23 4.60
N CYS A 367 -0.92 24.15 5.67
CA CYS A 367 -0.84 22.99 6.53
C CYS A 367 -0.47 23.38 7.96
N ASN A 368 -0.66 22.44 8.89
CA ASN A 368 -0.14 22.54 10.23
C ASN A 368 1.40 22.50 10.23
N SER A 369 2.00 22.96 11.32
CA SER A 369 3.46 22.92 11.52
C SER A 369 3.99 21.48 11.44
N LEU A 370 5.12 21.29 10.77
CA LEU A 370 5.81 20.00 10.65
C LEU A 370 5.97 19.33 12.01
N LYS A 371 5.54 18.08 12.11
CA LYS A 371 5.85 17.22 13.27
C LYS A 371 7.13 16.45 12.98
N TYR A 372 8.15 16.67 13.81
CA TYR A 372 9.43 15.96 13.71
C TYR A 372 9.49 14.84 14.74
N ILE A 373 9.77 13.63 14.27
CA ILE A 373 9.88 12.42 15.07
C ILE A 373 11.28 11.83 14.85
N GLU A 374 11.94 11.53 15.95
CA GLU A 374 13.19 10.77 15.95
C GLU A 374 12.91 9.32 16.36
N TYR A 375 13.68 8.38 15.82
CA TYR A 375 13.65 7.00 16.28
C TYR A 375 15.04 6.47 16.62
N HIS A 376 15.08 5.55 17.58
CA HIS A 376 16.28 4.84 18.00
C HIS A 376 15.94 3.42 18.45
N LEU A 377 16.97 2.60 18.70
CA LEU A 377 16.78 1.27 19.27
C LEU A 377 16.72 1.34 20.79
N GLU A 378 15.68 0.75 21.37
CA GLU A 378 15.56 0.47 22.80
C GLU A 378 15.18 -1.01 22.98
N ASN A 379 15.93 -1.77 23.78
CA ASN A 379 15.67 -3.20 24.02
C ASN A 379 15.49 -4.06 22.74
N ALA A 380 16.23 -3.72 21.68
CA ALA A 380 16.15 -4.36 20.34
C ALA A 380 14.82 -4.17 19.59
N ASP A 381 14.02 -3.18 19.97
CA ASP A 381 12.89 -2.67 19.20
C ASP A 381 13.11 -1.19 18.83
N LEU A 382 12.28 -0.66 17.93
CA LEU A 382 12.28 0.75 17.57
C LEU A 382 11.44 1.56 18.56
N PHE A 383 12.03 2.58 19.15
CA PHE A 383 11.34 3.58 19.95
C PHE A 383 11.25 4.89 19.16
N PHE A 384 10.07 5.51 19.16
CA PHE A 384 9.77 6.76 18.46
C PHE A 384 9.49 7.88 19.47
N GLU A 385 10.09 9.05 19.24
CA GLU A 385 9.92 10.22 20.10
C GLU A 385 9.62 11.48 19.28
N LYS A 386 8.59 12.22 19.69
CA LYS A 386 8.28 13.53 19.10
C LYS A 386 9.28 14.56 19.62
N ILE A 387 9.88 15.32 18.71
CA ILE A 387 10.86 16.36 19.03
C ILE A 387 10.19 17.72 19.01
N ASN A 388 10.32 18.45 20.11
CA ASN A 388 10.07 19.88 20.16
C ASN A 388 11.36 20.58 19.74
N TYR A 389 11.26 21.43 18.72
CA TYR A 389 12.39 22.10 18.09
C TYR A 389 12.14 23.59 17.92
#